data_AF-A0A6S9CDF6-F1
#
_entry.id   AF-A0A6S9CDF6-F1
#
_cell.length_a   1.000
_cell.length_b   1.000
_cell.length_c   1.000
_cell.angle_alpha   90.00
_cell.angle_beta   90.00
_cell.angle_gamma   90.00
#
_symmetry.space_group_name_H-M   'P 1'
#
loop_
_entity.id
_entity.type
_entity.pdbx_description
1 polymer ?
#
loop_
_entity_poly.entity_id
_entity_poly.type
_entity_poly.pdbx_seq_one_letter_code
_entity_poly.pdbx_strand_id
1 'polypeptide(L)'
;MTSRQGAASGGQLEDRVDLSAETDSKLLQAQQLVEASTDNLREALALLAALEKRCRVGNDTTSLVKVCEASLQLCKDASDDEALVATLKNLSTRRSQKSKAVSALVHKAITWVLEGDGYSPLDVSTDEQRVIRERLVVTLRDITDGKIFLEAERARLTRALATIKVRL
;
A
#
# COMPACT_ATOMS: atom_id res chain seq x y z
N MET A 1 30.52 26.48 -39.13
CA MET A 1 31.22 25.51 -38.24
C MET A 1 31.51 26.29 -36.96
N THR A 2 31.01 25.98 -35.76
CA THR A 2 30.72 24.70 -35.10
C THR A 2 29.62 24.90 -34.03
N SER A 3 28.61 24.04 -34.02
CA SER A 3 27.63 23.94 -32.94
C SER A 3 28.25 23.21 -31.75
N ARG A 4 28.25 23.82 -30.56
CA ARG A 4 28.52 23.08 -29.31
C ARG A 4 27.26 22.32 -28.94
N GLN A 5 27.26 21.01 -29.17
CA GLN A 5 26.30 20.09 -28.57
C GLN A 5 26.52 20.10 -27.06
N GLY A 6 25.53 20.58 -26.32
CA GLY A 6 25.44 20.32 -24.88
C GLY A 6 25.13 18.85 -24.68
N ALA A 7 26.15 18.07 -24.32
CA ALA A 7 25.97 16.71 -23.84
C ALA A 7 25.23 16.77 -22.50
N ALA A 8 23.93 16.48 -22.51
CA ALA A 8 23.20 16.20 -21.29
C ALA A 8 23.72 14.86 -20.74
N SER A 9 24.48 14.91 -19.65
CA SER A 9 24.86 13.76 -18.83
C SER A 9 23.62 13.22 -18.11
N GLY A 10 22.70 12.63 -18.87
CA GLY A 10 21.46 12.04 -18.37
C GLY A 10 21.74 10.66 -17.78
N GLY A 11 21.80 10.57 -16.46
CA GLY A 11 21.80 9.30 -15.75
C GLY A 11 22.72 9.27 -14.54
N GLN A 12 22.55 10.22 -13.61
CA GLN A 12 23.10 10.02 -12.27
C GLN A 12 22.27 8.89 -11.64
N LEU A 13 22.81 7.68 -11.65
CA LEU A 13 22.25 6.52 -10.97
C LEU A 13 22.07 6.93 -9.51
N GLU A 14 20.82 7.02 -9.05
CA GLU A 14 20.55 7.32 -7.65
C GLU A 14 21.23 6.25 -6.79
N ASP A 15 22.05 6.65 -5.82
CA ASP A 15 22.72 5.72 -4.92
C ASP A 15 21.66 4.84 -4.24
N ARG A 16 21.73 3.53 -4.53
CA ARG A 16 20.84 2.52 -3.98
C ARG A 16 21.51 1.87 -2.78
N VAL A 17 20.91 2.02 -1.61
CA VAL A 17 21.31 1.26 -0.42
C VAL A 17 20.58 -0.07 -0.44
N ASP A 18 21.29 -1.18 -0.28
CA ASP A 18 20.65 -2.50 -0.10
C ASP A 18 20.26 -2.66 1.37
N LEU A 19 18.95 -2.74 1.64
CA LEU A 19 18.39 -2.93 2.98
C LEU A 19 17.68 -4.27 3.12
N SER A 20 17.88 -5.20 2.18
CA SER A 20 17.17 -6.49 2.15
C SER A 20 17.30 -7.28 3.46
N ALA A 21 18.52 -7.46 3.97
CA ALA A 21 18.76 -8.19 5.22
C ALA A 21 18.16 -7.49 6.46
N GLU A 22 18.28 -6.16 6.55
CA GLU A 22 17.65 -5.37 7.62
C GLU A 22 16.12 -5.49 7.54
N THR A 23 15.58 -5.51 6.32
CA THR A 23 14.15 -5.62 6.07
C THR A 23 13.61 -6.96 6.54
N ASP A 24 14.23 -8.07 6.13
CA ASP A 24 13.77 -9.39 6.53
C ASP A 24 13.84 -9.58 8.06
N SER A 25 14.90 -9.08 8.71
CA SER A 25 15.02 -9.10 10.18
C SER A 25 13.93 -8.28 10.88
N LYS A 26 13.65 -7.06 10.40
CA LYS A 26 12.65 -6.17 11.01
C LYS A 26 11.21 -6.61 10.74
N LEU A 27 10.96 -7.21 9.59
CA LEU A 27 9.67 -7.82 9.29
C LEU A 27 9.37 -8.96 10.26
N LEU A 28 10.34 -9.84 10.49
CA LEU A 28 10.21 -10.93 11.46
C LEU A 28 10.01 -10.39 12.89
N GLN A 29 10.75 -9.36 13.28
CA GLN A 29 10.55 -8.70 14.57
C GLN A 29 9.15 -8.08 14.70
N ALA A 30 8.65 -7.41 13.67
CA ALA A 30 7.31 -6.82 13.68
C ALA A 30 6.21 -7.89 13.77
N GLN A 31 6.39 -9.03 13.09
CA GLN A 31 5.50 -10.18 13.19
C GLN A 31 5.49 -10.75 14.61
N GLN A 32 6.66 -10.99 15.19
CA GLN A 32 6.80 -11.49 16.57
C GLN A 32 6.13 -10.58 17.61
N LEU A 33 6.21 -9.25 17.43
CA LEU A 33 5.54 -8.29 18.32
C LEU A 33 4.01 -8.50 18.31
N VAL A 34 3.42 -8.65 17.13
CA VAL A 34 1.97 -8.84 16.96
C VAL A 34 1.53 -10.24 17.39
N GLU A 35 2.34 -11.26 17.12
CA GLU A 35 2.09 -12.64 17.60
C GLU A 35 2.12 -12.74 19.13
N ALA A 36 2.96 -11.94 19.80
CA ALA A 36 3.01 -11.88 21.25
C ALA A 36 1.77 -11.20 21.85
N SER A 37 1.28 -10.12 21.24
CA SER A 37 0.01 -9.47 21.58
C SER A 37 -0.44 -8.55 20.45
N THR A 38 -1.73 -8.58 20.12
CA THR A 38 -2.34 -7.64 19.17
C THR A 38 -2.20 -6.18 19.62
N ASP A 39 -2.06 -5.93 20.92
CA ASP A 39 -1.86 -4.58 21.47
C ASP A 39 -0.52 -3.96 21.04
N ASN A 40 0.45 -4.78 20.63
CA ASN A 40 1.74 -4.34 20.13
C ASN A 40 1.70 -3.91 18.65
N LEU A 41 0.53 -3.95 17.98
CA LEU A 41 0.37 -3.54 16.59
C LEU A 41 0.93 -2.12 16.36
N ARG A 42 0.67 -1.20 17.30
CA ARG A 42 1.17 0.17 17.21
C ARG A 42 2.70 0.25 17.22
N GLU A 43 3.35 -0.58 18.03
CA GLU A 43 4.81 -0.65 18.10
C GLU A 43 5.39 -1.27 16.83
N ALA A 44 4.79 -2.36 16.35
CA ALA A 44 5.18 -2.99 15.09
C ALA A 44 5.06 -2.03 13.89
N LEU A 45 3.96 -1.27 13.79
CA LEU A 45 3.77 -0.27 12.74
C LEU A 45 4.77 0.89 12.85
N ALA A 46 5.16 1.31 14.07
CA ALA A 46 6.18 2.34 14.25
C ALA A 46 7.56 1.86 13.78
N LEU A 47 7.91 0.61 14.07
CA LEU A 47 9.14 -0.04 13.60
C LEU A 47 9.17 -0.11 12.06
N LEU A 48 8.08 -0.56 11.44
CA LEU A 48 7.96 -0.64 9.99
C LEU A 48 7.95 0.73 9.32
N ALA A 49 7.33 1.75 9.92
CA ALA A 49 7.33 3.12 9.40
C ALA A 49 8.75 3.72 9.37
N ALA A 50 9.59 3.42 10.35
CA ALA A 50 10.99 3.84 10.34
C ALA A 50 11.78 3.16 9.21
N LEU A 51 11.53 1.87 8.97
CA LEU A 51 12.16 1.12 7.88
C LEU A 51 11.65 1.55 6.50
N GLU A 52 10.35 1.82 6.34
CA GLU A 52 9.76 2.40 5.12
C GLU A 52 10.50 3.66 4.70
N LYS A 53 10.67 4.59 5.66
CA LYS A 53 11.37 5.85 5.41
C LYS A 53 12.79 5.61 4.91
N ARG A 54 13.51 4.67 5.53
CA ARG A 54 14.88 4.31 5.12
C ARG A 54 14.93 3.71 3.72
N CYS A 55 14.05 2.76 3.40
CA CYS A 55 13.99 2.14 2.07
C CYS A 55 13.64 3.17 0.99
N ARG A 56 12.69 4.07 1.27
CA ARG A 56 12.26 5.12 0.35
C ARG A 56 13.34 6.14 0.05
N VAL A 57 14.08 6.59 1.07
CA VAL A 57 15.18 7.57 0.92
C VAL A 57 16.42 6.90 0.32
N GLY A 58 16.69 5.64 0.66
CA GLY A 58 17.81 4.85 0.13
C GLY A 58 17.56 4.22 -1.25
N ASN A 59 16.44 4.56 -1.91
CA ASN A 59 16.04 4.05 -3.22
C ASN A 59 15.91 2.52 -3.34
N ASP A 60 15.79 1.81 -2.22
CA ASP A 60 15.51 0.38 -2.18
C ASP A 60 14.01 0.13 -2.39
N THR A 61 13.59 0.15 -3.64
CA THR A 61 12.17 0.00 -3.97
C THR A 61 11.64 -1.40 -3.68
N THR A 62 12.49 -2.43 -3.74
CA THR A 62 12.09 -3.82 -3.48
C THR A 62 11.75 -4.01 -2.01
N SER A 63 12.65 -3.57 -1.11
CA SER A 63 12.41 -3.61 0.33
C SER A 63 11.26 -2.69 0.74
N LEU A 64 11.14 -1.50 0.11
CA LEU A 64 10.04 -0.58 0.35
C LEU A 64 8.67 -1.22 0.09
N VAL A 65 8.51 -1.94 -1.03
CA VAL A 65 7.25 -2.64 -1.36
C VAL A 65 6.93 -3.69 -0.28
N LYS A 66 7.89 -4.53 0.08
CA LYS A 66 7.71 -5.55 1.13
C LYS A 66 7.25 -4.94 2.46
N VAL A 67 7.89 -3.86 2.90
CA VAL A 67 7.56 -3.19 4.18
C VAL A 67 6.16 -2.59 4.15
N CYS A 68 5.78 -1.94 3.04
CA CYS A 68 4.45 -1.38 2.85
C CYS A 68 3.37 -2.47 2.89
N GLU A 69 3.56 -3.57 2.16
CA GLU A 69 2.62 -4.69 2.12
C GLU A 69 2.52 -5.42 3.46
N ALA A 70 3.63 -5.59 4.16
CA ALA A 70 3.65 -6.21 5.48
C ALA A 70 2.93 -5.33 6.52
N SER A 71 3.12 -4.01 6.47
CA SER A 71 2.42 -3.08 7.37
C SER A 71 0.90 -3.21 7.24
N LEU A 72 0.39 -3.29 6.01
CA LEU A 72 -1.04 -3.54 5.78
C LEU A 72 -1.49 -4.93 6.24
N GLN A 73 -0.66 -5.95 6.02
CA GLN A 73 -0.98 -7.31 6.43
C GLN A 73 -1.13 -7.41 7.95
N LEU A 74 -0.21 -6.82 8.71
CA LEU A 74 -0.28 -6.82 10.17
C LEU A 74 -1.56 -6.17 10.70
N CYS A 75 -2.00 -5.05 10.11
CA CYS A 75 -3.29 -4.46 10.48
C CYS A 75 -4.45 -5.42 10.20
N LYS A 76 -4.40 -6.13 9.06
CA LYS A 76 -5.45 -7.06 8.66
C LYS A 76 -5.49 -8.29 9.58
N ASP A 77 -4.32 -8.84 9.92
CA ASP A 77 -4.19 -10.01 10.79
C ASP A 77 -4.61 -9.70 12.23
N ALA A 78 -4.31 -8.49 12.71
CA ALA A 78 -4.76 -7.99 14.01
C ALA A 78 -6.26 -7.64 14.04
N SER A 79 -6.98 -7.73 12.91
CA SER A 79 -8.39 -7.32 12.77
C SER A 79 -8.67 -5.87 13.22
N ASP A 80 -7.67 -4.99 13.11
CA ASP A 80 -7.82 -3.56 13.41
C ASP A 80 -8.11 -2.79 12.12
N ASP A 81 -9.41 -2.66 11.82
CA ASP A 81 -9.92 -1.99 10.62
C ASP A 81 -9.60 -0.49 10.59
N GLU A 82 -9.49 0.16 11.74
CA GLU A 82 -9.14 1.58 11.82
C GLU A 82 -7.66 1.78 11.46
N ALA A 83 -6.77 0.98 12.07
CA ALA A 83 -5.35 0.99 11.76
C ALA A 83 -5.08 0.58 10.31
N LEU A 84 -5.86 -0.34 9.75
CA LEU A 84 -5.76 -0.75 8.34
C LEU A 84 -6.03 0.42 7.40
N VAL A 85 -7.17 1.10 7.55
CA VAL A 85 -7.56 2.23 6.70
C VAL A 85 -6.60 3.40 6.89
N ALA A 86 -6.19 3.69 8.13
CA ALA A 86 -5.23 4.76 8.43
C ALA A 86 -3.86 4.48 7.78
N THR A 87 -3.33 3.26 7.94
CA THR A 87 -2.03 2.85 7.37
C THR A 87 -2.06 2.90 5.83
N LEU A 88 -3.14 2.40 5.21
CA LEU A 88 -3.32 2.46 3.76
C LEU A 88 -3.30 3.90 3.23
N LYS A 89 -4.06 4.81 3.86
CA LYS A 89 -4.09 6.23 3.49
C LYS A 89 -2.71 6.86 3.67
N ASN A 90 -2.11 6.68 4.86
CA ASN A 90 -0.83 7.30 5.20
C ASN A 90 0.30 6.89 4.27
N LEU A 91 0.42 5.61 3.91
CA LEU A 91 1.46 5.13 3.01
C LEU A 91 1.22 5.56 1.56
N SER A 92 -0.04 5.62 1.12
CA SER A 92 -0.42 5.89 -0.27
C SER A 92 -0.49 7.38 -0.65
N THR A 93 -0.59 8.29 0.33
CA THR A 93 -0.61 9.75 0.13
C THR A 93 0.67 10.44 0.61
N ARG A 94 1.63 9.68 1.16
CA ARG A 94 2.92 10.20 1.62
C ARG A 94 3.65 10.95 0.50
N ARG A 95 4.13 12.17 0.81
CA ARG A 95 4.96 12.95 -0.13
C ARG A 95 6.21 12.15 -0.55
N SER A 96 6.49 12.15 -1.85
CA SER A 96 7.61 11.44 -2.47
C SER A 96 7.56 9.91 -2.29
N GLN A 97 6.37 9.34 -2.13
CA GLN A 97 6.22 7.89 -2.20
C GLN A 97 6.52 7.37 -3.61
N LYS A 98 7.15 6.20 -3.71
CA LYS A 98 7.45 5.56 -4.99
C LYS A 98 6.16 4.94 -5.57
N SER A 99 5.88 5.16 -6.86
CA SER A 99 4.66 4.67 -7.52
C SER A 99 4.47 3.16 -7.37
N LYS A 100 5.56 2.38 -7.49
CA LYS A 100 5.56 0.93 -7.26
C LYS A 100 5.02 0.53 -5.88
N ALA A 101 5.36 1.27 -4.83
CA ALA A 101 4.87 1.01 -3.48
C ALA A 101 3.37 1.33 -3.36
N VAL A 102 2.91 2.43 -3.96
CA VAL A 102 1.48 2.79 -3.99
C VAL A 102 0.67 1.74 -4.77
N SER A 103 1.16 1.29 -5.92
CA SER A 103 0.50 0.22 -6.70
C SER A 103 0.39 -1.08 -5.90
N ALA A 104 1.47 -1.51 -5.26
CA ALA A 104 1.46 -2.71 -4.43
C ALA A 104 0.44 -2.63 -3.29
N LEU A 105 0.37 -1.51 -2.58
CA LEU A 105 -0.63 -1.28 -1.53
C LEU A 105 -2.07 -1.38 -2.06
N VAL A 106 -2.34 -0.74 -3.20
CA VAL A 106 -3.68 -0.74 -3.83
C VAL A 106 -4.04 -2.14 -4.32
N HIS A 107 -3.12 -2.83 -5.01
CA HIS A 107 -3.34 -4.19 -5.49
C HIS A 107 -3.61 -5.16 -4.35
N LYS A 108 -2.82 -5.08 -3.27
CA LYS A 108 -3.04 -5.89 -2.07
C LYS A 108 -4.42 -5.62 -1.47
N ALA A 109 -4.77 -4.36 -1.26
CA ALA A 109 -6.06 -3.99 -0.66
C ALA A 109 -7.26 -4.33 -1.55
N ILE A 110 -7.10 -4.31 -2.88
CA ILE A 110 -8.15 -4.73 -3.84
C ILE A 110 -8.56 -6.18 -3.61
N THR A 111 -7.63 -7.07 -3.25
CA THR A 111 -7.94 -8.49 -2.98
C THR A 111 -8.88 -8.68 -1.79
N TRP A 112 -9.04 -7.68 -0.93
CA TRP A 112 -9.94 -7.71 0.22
C TRP A 112 -11.31 -7.08 -0.07
N VAL A 113 -11.50 -6.49 -1.26
CA VAL A 113 -12.74 -5.78 -1.59
C VAL A 113 -13.38 -6.20 -2.90
N LEU A 114 -12.63 -6.80 -3.82
CA LEU A 114 -13.12 -7.28 -5.11
C LEU A 114 -12.97 -8.80 -5.22
N GLU A 115 -13.91 -9.41 -5.92
CA GLU A 115 -13.83 -10.80 -6.35
C GLU A 115 -12.72 -11.03 -7.38
N GLY A 116 -12.44 -12.30 -7.68
CA GLY A 116 -11.45 -12.69 -8.68
C GLY A 116 -11.73 -12.20 -10.10
N ASP A 117 -12.98 -11.81 -10.40
CA ASP A 117 -13.34 -11.16 -11.67
C ASP A 117 -12.79 -9.71 -11.78
N GLY A 118 -12.37 -9.12 -10.67
CA GLY A 118 -11.80 -7.78 -10.59
C GLY A 118 -12.80 -6.64 -10.69
N TYR A 119 -14.10 -6.90 -10.65
CA TYR A 119 -15.13 -5.87 -10.83
C TYR A 119 -16.33 -6.00 -9.88
N SER A 120 -16.56 -7.19 -9.34
CA SER A 120 -17.65 -7.44 -8.41
C SER A 120 -17.16 -7.22 -6.97
N PRO A 121 -17.96 -6.57 -6.11
CA PRO A 121 -17.63 -6.48 -4.69
C PRO A 121 -17.53 -7.87 -4.07
N LEU A 122 -16.52 -8.09 -3.24
CA LEU A 122 -16.33 -9.33 -2.50
C LEU A 122 -17.58 -9.65 -1.68
N ASP A 123 -18.09 -10.87 -1.83
CA ASP A 123 -19.19 -11.36 -1.01
C ASP A 123 -18.71 -11.65 0.40
N VAL A 124 -19.39 -11.08 1.40
CA VAL A 124 -18.98 -11.17 2.81
C VAL A 124 -20.18 -11.49 3.67
N SER A 125 -19.97 -12.34 4.66
CA SER A 125 -21.06 -12.98 5.41
C SER A 125 -21.62 -12.12 6.53
N THR A 126 -20.86 -11.14 7.03
CA THR A 126 -21.24 -10.32 8.18
C THR A 126 -21.40 -8.84 7.82
N ASP A 127 -22.29 -8.16 8.53
CA ASP A 127 -22.53 -6.72 8.38
C ASP A 127 -21.26 -5.90 8.62
N GLU A 128 -20.47 -6.27 9.62
CA GLU A 128 -19.18 -5.63 9.94
C GLU A 128 -18.22 -5.71 8.74
N GLN A 129 -18.09 -6.90 8.15
CA GLN A 129 -17.28 -7.11 6.94
C GLN A 129 -17.80 -6.30 5.74
N ARG A 130 -19.11 -6.13 5.59
CA ARG A 130 -19.70 -5.28 4.53
C ARG A 130 -19.28 -3.83 4.70
N VAL A 131 -19.40 -3.31 5.93
CA VAL A 131 -19.07 -1.92 6.27
C VAL A 131 -17.59 -1.64 6.00
N ILE A 132 -16.68 -2.50 6.45
CA ILE A 132 -15.25 -2.30 6.19
C ILE A 132 -14.90 -2.43 4.71
N ARG A 133 -15.47 -3.41 4.00
CA ARG A 133 -15.28 -3.56 2.55
C ARG A 133 -15.67 -2.29 1.81
N GLU A 134 -16.84 -1.73 2.12
CA GLU A 134 -17.34 -0.49 1.51
C GLU A 134 -16.44 0.71 1.83
N ARG A 135 -16.01 0.84 3.08
CA ARG A 135 -15.07 1.87 3.51
C ARG A 135 -13.74 1.77 2.77
N LEU A 136 -13.24 0.56 2.55
CA LEU A 136 -12.02 0.31 1.78
C LEU A 136 -12.21 0.64 0.30
N VAL A 137 -13.34 0.28 -0.33
CA VAL A 137 -13.64 0.64 -1.73
C VAL A 137 -13.61 2.15 -1.92
N VAL A 138 -14.28 2.90 -1.04
CA VAL A 138 -14.27 4.38 -1.10
C VAL A 138 -12.85 4.92 -0.90
N THR A 139 -12.14 4.42 0.12
CA THR A 139 -10.76 4.84 0.42
C THR A 139 -9.81 4.58 -0.76
N LEU A 140 -9.91 3.43 -1.41
CA LEU A 140 -9.07 3.08 -2.55
C LEU A 140 -9.41 3.93 -3.78
N ARG A 141 -10.69 4.24 -4.00
CA ARG A 141 -11.10 5.16 -5.08
C ARG A 141 -10.50 6.54 -4.87
N ASP A 142 -10.50 7.05 -3.64
CA ASP A 142 -9.91 8.35 -3.32
C ASP A 142 -8.38 8.31 -3.46
N ILE A 143 -7.73 7.21 -3.07
CA ILE A 143 -6.27 7.02 -3.22
C ILE A 143 -5.87 6.96 -4.69
N THR A 144 -6.65 6.31 -5.55
CA THR A 144 -6.36 6.14 -6.97
C THR A 144 -6.68 7.40 -7.80
N ASP A 145 -7.33 8.39 -7.20
CA ASP A 145 -7.67 9.64 -7.89
C ASP A 145 -6.44 10.42 -8.37
N GLY A 146 -6.47 10.83 -9.63
CA GLY A 146 -5.39 11.58 -10.27
C GLY A 146 -4.06 10.82 -10.45
N LYS A 147 -4.04 9.50 -10.23
CA LYS A 147 -2.84 8.67 -10.42
C LYS A 147 -2.97 7.89 -11.73
N ILE A 148 -2.34 8.41 -12.78
CA ILE A 148 -2.38 7.83 -14.14
C ILE A 148 -2.01 6.34 -14.20
N PHE A 149 -1.12 5.89 -13.30
CA PHE A 149 -0.68 4.49 -13.20
C PHE A 149 -1.65 3.58 -12.43
N LEU A 150 -2.81 4.09 -12.02
CA LEU A 150 -3.85 3.38 -11.26
C LEU A 150 -5.27 3.59 -11.83
N GLU A 151 -5.39 4.11 -13.07
CA GLU A 151 -6.71 4.37 -13.68
C GLU A 151 -7.52 3.09 -13.91
N ALA A 152 -6.86 1.96 -14.19
CA ALA A 152 -7.54 0.68 -14.35
C ALA A 152 -8.18 0.22 -13.02
N GLU A 153 -7.44 0.32 -11.92
CA GLU A 153 -7.89 0.04 -10.57
C GLU A 153 -9.03 0.98 -10.17
N ARG A 154 -8.90 2.26 -10.48
CA ARG A 154 -9.94 3.26 -10.25
C ARG A 154 -11.25 2.90 -10.96
N ALA A 155 -11.17 2.49 -12.23
CA ALA A 155 -12.35 2.08 -13.00
C ALA A 155 -13.05 0.86 -12.37
N ARG A 156 -12.27 -0.15 -11.95
CA ARG A 156 -12.77 -1.34 -11.25
C ARG A 156 -13.50 -0.98 -9.95
N LEU A 157 -12.86 -0.18 -9.10
CA LEU A 157 -13.42 0.29 -7.83
C LEU A 157 -14.68 1.12 -8.01
N THR A 158 -14.73 1.95 -9.05
CA THR A 158 -15.90 2.78 -9.38
C THR A 158 -17.10 1.91 -9.78
N ARG A 159 -16.88 0.89 -10.61
CA ARG A 159 -17.93 -0.07 -10.98
C ARG A 159 -18.44 -0.83 -9.74
N ALA A 160 -17.52 -1.34 -8.92
CA ALA A 160 -17.88 -2.07 -7.71
C ALA A 160 -18.73 -1.21 -6.76
N LEU A 161 -18.34 0.05 -6.54
CA LEU A 161 -19.11 0.99 -5.72
C LEU A 161 -20.52 1.25 -6.28
N ALA A 162 -20.67 1.35 -7.61
CA ALA A 162 -21.98 1.47 -8.23
C ALA A 162 -22.86 0.23 -7.98
N THR A 163 -22.28 -0.98 -8.08
CA THR A 163 -22.98 -2.23 -7.77
C THR A 163 -23.45 -2.28 -6.31
N ILE A 164 -22.65 -1.79 -5.37
CA ILE A 164 -23.02 -1.71 -3.95
C ILE A 164 -24.22 -0.78 -3.76
N LYS A 165 -24.19 0.42 -4.35
CA LYS A 165 -25.27 1.41 -4.21
C LYS A 165 -26.61 0.97 -4.82
N VAL A 166 -26.58 0.16 -5.88
CA VAL A 166 -27.79 -0.35 -6.52
C VAL A 166 -28.46 -1.45 -5.68
N ARG A 167 -27.73 -2.10 -4.76
CA ARG A 167 -28.24 -3.17 -3.90
C ARG A 167 -28.81 -2.66 -2.56
N LEU A 168 -28.73 -1.36 -2.28
CA LEU A 168 -29.33 -0.69 -1.12
C LEU A 168 -30.67 -0.07 -1.52
#